data_AF-I6T9F5-F1
#
_entry.id   AF-I6T9F5-F1
#
_cell.length_a   1.000
_cell.length_b   1.000
_cell.length_c   1.000
_cell.angle_alpha   90.00
_cell.angle_beta   90.00
_cell.angle_gamma   90.00
#
_symmetry.space_group_name_H-M   'P 1'
#
loop_
_entity.id
_entity.type
_entity.pdbx_description
1 polymer ?
#
loop_
_entity_poly.entity_id
_entity_poly.type
_entity_poly.pdbx_seq_one_letter_code
_entity_poly.pdbx_strand_id
1 'polypeptide(L)' 'MEKYDGEFSILGMSVGLILGIVLKDLSAGIFLGVICGIAMDWGANLFNEYRRK' A
#
# COMPACT_ATOMS: atom_id res chain seq x y z
N MET A 1 13.96 -15.52 1.05
CA MET A 1 12.64 -15.17 0.48
C MET A 1 12.72 -13.74 0.03
N GLU A 2 12.33 -13.45 -1.21
CA GLU A 2 12.18 -12.06 -1.65
C GLU A 2 10.92 -11.53 -0.97
N LYS A 3 11.11 -10.58 -0.05
CA LYS A 3 10.00 -9.86 0.57
C LYS A 3 9.77 -8.60 -0.25
N TYR A 4 8.53 -8.30 -0.55
CA TYR A 4 8.14 -7.08 -1.25
C TYR A 4 8.12 -5.84 -0.33
N ASP A 5 8.98 -5.81 0.70
CA ASP A 5 8.99 -4.77 1.73
C ASP A 5 9.31 -3.41 1.09
N GLY A 6 8.32 -2.52 1.02
CA GLY A 6 8.43 -1.19 0.46
C GLY A 6 8.17 -1.08 -1.05
N GLU A 7 7.93 -2.19 -1.76
CA GLU A 7 7.78 -2.17 -3.22
C GLU A 7 6.48 -1.46 -3.64
N PHE A 8 5.41 -1.63 -2.86
CA PHE A 8 4.11 -1.00 -3.13
C PHE A 8 3.93 0.33 -2.40
N SER A 9 4.96 0.88 -1.74
CA SER A 9 4.86 2.15 -1.02
C SER A 9 4.49 3.33 -1.92
N ILE A 10 5.03 3.37 -3.14
CA ILE A 10 4.71 4.42 -4.13
C ILE A 10 3.26 4.30 -4.59
N LEU A 11 2.78 3.07 -4.84
CA LEU A 11 1.40 2.81 -5.23
C LEU A 11 0.43 3.16 -4.10
N GLY A 12 0.77 2.77 -2.86
CA GLY A 12 0.00 3.13 -1.67
C GLY A 12 -0.12 4.64 -1.53
N MET A 13 1.00 5.36 -1.61
CA MET A 13 1.00 6.82 -1.54
C MET A 13 0.21 7.48 -2.66
N SER A 14 0.28 6.95 -3.88
CA SER A 14 -0.50 7.48 -5.02
C SER A 14 -2.00 7.37 -4.76
N VAL A 15 -2.46 6.22 -4.28
CA VAL A 15 -3.87 5.99 -3.92
C VAL A 15 -4.28 6.90 -2.75
N GLY A 16 -3.45 6.97 -1.71
CA GLY A 16 -3.70 7.82 -0.54
C GLY A 16 -3.83 9.30 -0.88
N LEU A 17 -2.96 9.82 -1.74
CA LEU A 17 -3.02 11.22 -2.18
C LEU A 17 -4.30 11.50 -2.98
N ILE A 18 -4.69 10.61 -3.88
CA ILE A 18 -5.96 10.75 -4.63
C ILE A 18 -7.14 10.79 -3.65
N LEU A 19 -7.19 9.87 -2.69
CA LEU A 19 -8.23 9.84 -1.67
C LEU A 19 -8.22 11.11 -0.80
N GLY A 20 -7.06 11.60 -0.41
CA GLY A 20 -6.93 12.83 0.36
C GLY A 20 -7.46 14.06 -0.37
N ILE A 21 -7.21 14.16 -1.68
CA ILE A 21 -7.75 15.22 -2.53
C ILE A 21 -9.28 15.12 -2.61
N VAL A 22 -9.82 13.92 -2.84
CA VAL A 22 -11.26 13.66 -2.93
C VAL A 22 -11.97 14.01 -1.61
N LEU A 23 -11.37 13.66 -0.48
CA LEU A 23 -11.90 13.93 0.85
C LEU A 23 -11.62 15.36 1.34
N LYS A 24 -10.85 16.16 0.59
CA LYS A 24 -10.33 17.48 1.00
C LYS A 24 -9.55 17.44 2.32
N ASP A 25 -8.96 16.29 2.62
CA ASP A 25 -8.13 16.07 3.80
C ASP A 25 -6.84 15.36 3.39
N LEU A 26 -5.80 16.17 3.15
CA LEU A 26 -4.49 15.67 2.74
C LEU A 26 -3.85 14.79 3.83
N SER A 27 -4.10 15.10 5.11
CA SER A 27 -3.52 14.36 6.22
C SER A 27 -4.10 12.95 6.31
N ALA A 28 -5.42 12.83 6.16
CA ALA A 28 -6.09 11.54 6.05
C ALA A 28 -5.62 10.77 4.80
N GLY A 29 -5.45 11.45 3.67
CA GLY A 29 -4.93 10.84 2.45
C GLY A 29 -3.53 10.25 2.60
N ILE A 30 -2.60 10.99 3.20
CA ILE A 30 -1.23 10.51 3.48
C ILE A 30 -1.27 9.29 4.40
N PHE A 31 -2.07 9.35 5.48
CA PHE A 31 -2.20 8.25 6.42
C PHE A 31 -2.76 6.98 5.76
N LEU A 32 -3.81 7.13 4.95
CA LEU A 32 -4.38 6.03 4.16
C LEU A 32 -3.39 5.49 3.13
N GLY A 33 -2.58 6.35 2.52
CA GLY A 33 -1.58 5.94 1.54
C GLY A 33 -0.50 5.03 2.13
N VAL A 34 -0.01 5.39 3.32
CA VAL A 34 0.95 4.55 4.07
C VAL A 34 0.33 3.19 4.41
N ILE A 35 -0.90 3.17 4.93
CA ILE A 35 -1.60 1.92 5.27
C ILE A 35 -1.81 1.05 4.02
N CYS A 36 -2.24 1.64 2.91
CA CYS A 36 -2.43 0.93 1.64
C CYS A 36 -1.11 0.33 1.13
N GLY A 37 0.00 1.06 1.23
CA GLY A 37 1.33 0.56 0.83
C GLY A 37 1.73 -0.69 1.63
N ILE A 38 1.64 -0.61 2.96
CA ILE A 38 1.94 -1.73 3.86
C ILE A 38 1.02 -2.93 3.59
N ALA A 39 -0.28 -2.68 3.40
CA ALA A 39 -1.25 -3.72 3.13
C ALA A 39 -0.98 -4.43 1.79
N MET A 40 -0.55 -3.70 0.77
CA MET A 40 -0.16 -4.28 -0.53
C MET A 40 1.12 -5.11 -0.42
N ASP A 41 2.14 -4.63 0.28
CA ASP A 41 3.37 -5.40 0.53
C ASP A 41 3.07 -6.73 1.24
N TRP A 42 2.21 -6.68 2.27
CA TRP A 42 1.75 -7.88 2.98
C TRP A 42 0.93 -8.82 2.09
N GLY A 43 0.00 -8.27 1.31
CA GLY A 43 -0.83 -9.04 0.37
C GLY A 43 0.01 -9.74 -0.69
N ALA A 44 1.01 -9.06 -1.25
CA ALA A 44 1.93 -9.62 -2.23
C ALA A 44 2.79 -10.74 -1.63
N ASN A 45 3.30 -10.55 -0.41
CA ASN A 45 4.03 -11.59 0.32
C ASN A 45 3.14 -12.82 0.56
N LEU A 46 1.90 -12.63 1.03
CA LEU A 46 0.96 -13.72 1.28
C LEU A 46 0.58 -14.47 -0.01
N PHE A 47 0.35 -13.74 -1.10
CA PHE A 47 0.04 -14.33 -2.40
C PHE A 47 1.21 -15.17 -2.93
N ASN A 48 2.44 -14.67 -2.78
CA ASN A 48 3.65 -15.39 -3.18
C ASN A 48 3.92 -16.64 -2.31
N GLU A 49 3.55 -16.62 -1.03
CA GLU A 49 3.55 -17.82 -0.19
C GLU A 49 2.48 -18.83 -0.62
N TYR A 50 1.28 -18.37 -0.92
CA TYR A 50 0.18 -19.23 -1.38
C TYR A 50 0.50 -19.91 -2.70
N ARG A 51 1.07 -19.19 -3.68
CA ARG A 51 1.47 -19.72 -4.99
C ARG A 51 2.61 -20.75 -4.93
N ARG A 52 3.40 -20.76 -3.85
CA ARG A 52 4.52 -21.69 -3.66
C ARG A 52 4.14 -22.94 -2.86
N LYS A 53 2.93 -23.01 -2.32
CA LYS A 53 2.34 -24.24 -1.77
C LYS A 53 1.65 -25.02 -2.88
#